data_AF-A0A1G7HA70-F1
#
_entry.id   AF-A0A1G7HA70-F1
#
_cell.length_a   1.000
_cell.length_b   1.000
_cell.length_c   1.000
_cell.angle_alpha   90.00
_cell.angle_beta   90.00
_cell.angle_gamma   90.00
#
_symmetry.space_group_name_H-M   'P 1'
#
loop_
_entity.id
_entity.type
_entity.pdbx_description
1 polymer ?
#
loop_
_entity_poly.entity_id
_entity_poly.type
_entity_poly.pdbx_seq_one_letter_code
_entity_poly.pdbx_strand_id
1 'polypeptide(L)'
;MNAKGIALVVALVGMMAVLAFSLAMVQSALGNLKTGGDLLNRAQARQRAEAGVDHALAYLHGKTALSAPQTLPGQGYQVSLTPQGAQGNEIRVESQGQMGLARHTAVAVVRLQSVPTQAQNPLFGQGWISGGRITINGGVDLWGSRLHADQGYANLSGQIRVCDEDGSNCRGINQVNPPPITGGQGVTGTQCNASGNNRVVCNGSTPRYQVCPVYQTPSDPNLTCLDAVTGRAVRWDQATRIQRPDVDAISQGSLGVRVTSPFQDAQTKGFCQYTLTSLDPGQAGELLAFLTSKGITPNTSNVNALLAQALPLFSGSRVCVQGNVTLPNNTTLRDVTFYVGGTFQVNGAATLERVKVAAQGGLNLGNVQATDSKFFANGTVNLNNDATFKGDSTLASRQSLNFNGGADLLNNRALLVVSEGDITFNGRADTHAFMWAGGTITFNGTGAFIGGAVSLGGTIRNGGGQFYIQNSNALNSDLPNTQTDSAPRPVVLSRR
;
A
#
# COMPACT_ATOMS: atom_id res chain seq x y z
N MET A 1 87.16 32.13 -6.30
CA MET A 1 86.14 31.14 -5.86
C MET A 1 85.72 30.33 -7.07
N ASN A 2 85.98 29.02 -7.06
CA ASN A 2 85.76 28.15 -8.22
C ASN A 2 84.26 27.89 -8.42
N ALA A 3 83.78 27.95 -9.67
CA ALA A 3 82.39 27.70 -10.07
C ALA A 3 81.79 26.39 -9.53
N LYS A 4 82.65 25.41 -9.20
CA LYS A 4 82.27 24.13 -8.56
C LYS A 4 81.77 24.29 -7.11
N GLY A 5 82.26 25.27 -6.34
CA GLY A 5 81.83 25.52 -4.96
C GLY A 5 80.47 26.23 -4.86
N ILE A 6 80.19 27.14 -5.78
CA ILE A 6 78.89 27.82 -5.88
C ILE A 6 77.81 26.82 -6.32
N ALA A 7 78.11 25.94 -7.27
CA ALA A 7 77.18 24.89 -7.70
C ALA A 7 76.80 23.93 -6.56
N LEU A 8 77.76 23.56 -5.70
CA LEU A 8 77.49 22.68 -4.56
C LEU A 8 76.57 23.35 -3.53
N VAL A 9 76.82 24.63 -3.20
CA VAL A 9 75.99 25.39 -2.25
C VAL A 9 74.59 25.63 -2.80
N VAL A 10 74.45 25.97 -4.08
CA VAL A 10 73.15 26.14 -4.74
C VAL A 10 72.38 24.81 -4.78
N ALA A 11 73.05 23.69 -5.06
CA ALA A 11 72.43 22.37 -5.01
C ALA A 11 71.98 22.00 -3.59
N LEU A 12 72.77 22.32 -2.57
CA LEU A 12 72.44 22.04 -1.16
C LEU A 12 71.24 22.89 -0.68
N VAL A 13 71.23 24.18 -1.03
CA VAL A 13 70.11 25.10 -0.73
C VAL A 13 68.85 24.67 -1.48
N GLY A 14 68.98 24.24 -2.74
CA GLY A 14 67.88 23.68 -3.53
C GLY A 14 67.31 22.40 -2.90
N MET A 15 68.16 21.48 -2.45
CA MET A 15 67.72 20.28 -1.74
C MET A 15 67.03 20.59 -0.40
N MET A 16 67.56 21.55 0.37
CA MET A 16 66.93 21.97 1.63
C MET A 16 65.57 22.64 1.41
N ALA A 17 65.42 23.45 0.36
CA ALA A 17 64.14 24.03 -0.02
C ALA A 17 63.13 22.94 -0.40
N VAL A 18 63.53 21.97 -1.22
CA VAL A 18 62.66 20.83 -1.62
C VAL A 18 62.25 19.98 -0.40
N LEU A 19 63.15 19.76 0.55
CA LEU A 19 62.86 19.07 1.81
C LEU A 19 61.89 19.85 2.71
N ALA A 20 62.04 21.16 2.80
CA ALA A 20 61.13 22.01 3.57
C ALA A 20 59.72 22.04 2.93
N PHE A 21 59.64 22.13 1.60
CA PHE A 21 58.37 22.07 0.86
C PHE A 21 57.69 20.71 0.99
N SER A 22 58.43 19.60 0.96
CA SER A 22 57.86 18.27 1.14
C SER A 22 57.33 18.06 2.57
N LEU A 23 58.05 18.57 3.58
CA LEU A 23 57.59 18.52 4.97
C LEU A 23 56.33 19.35 5.21
N ALA A 24 56.25 20.55 4.61
CA ALA A 24 55.06 21.41 4.68
C ALA A 24 53.85 20.76 3.99
N MET A 25 54.05 20.10 2.84
CA MET A 25 53.00 19.34 2.16
C MET A 25 52.52 18.15 2.99
N VAL A 26 53.42 17.42 3.65
CA VAL A 26 53.05 16.31 4.56
C VAL A 26 52.27 16.82 5.77
N GLN A 27 52.69 17.93 6.39
CA GLN A 27 51.95 18.54 7.50
C GLN A 27 50.57 19.05 7.07
N SER A 28 50.45 19.67 5.89
CA SER A 28 49.16 20.08 5.33
C SER A 28 48.27 18.88 5.00
N ALA A 29 48.82 17.80 4.45
CA ALA A 29 48.08 16.58 4.16
C ALA A 29 47.57 15.90 5.44
N LEU A 30 48.40 15.83 6.48
CA LEU A 30 48.02 15.32 7.81
C LEU A 30 46.95 16.21 8.47
N GLY A 31 47.06 17.53 8.33
CA GLY A 31 46.05 18.48 8.81
C GLY A 31 44.69 18.33 8.10
N ASN A 32 44.71 18.14 6.77
CA ASN A 32 43.51 17.90 5.98
C ASN A 32 42.86 16.54 6.30
N LEU A 33 43.68 15.49 6.50
CA LEU A 33 43.19 14.17 6.93
C LEU A 33 42.56 14.19 8.32
N LYS A 34 43.16 14.91 9.27
CA LYS A 34 42.59 15.10 10.62
C LYS A 34 41.27 15.86 10.56
N THR A 35 41.22 16.94 9.79
CA THR A 35 39.99 17.73 9.58
C THR A 35 38.90 16.89 8.90
N GLY A 36 39.25 16.09 7.90
CA GLY A 36 38.34 15.15 7.23
C GLY A 36 37.82 14.06 8.16
N GLY A 37 38.68 13.49 9.01
CA GLY A 37 38.31 12.52 10.04
C GLY A 37 37.37 13.11 11.09
N ASP A 38 37.62 14.34 11.55
CA ASP A 38 36.76 15.02 12.51
C ASP A 38 35.38 15.37 11.92
N LEU A 39 35.32 15.78 10.65
CA LEU A 39 34.07 16.03 9.93
C LEU A 39 33.28 14.73 9.72
N LEU A 40 33.96 13.64 9.35
CA LEU A 40 33.34 12.32 9.21
C LEU A 40 32.76 11.83 10.54
N ASN A 41 33.53 11.95 11.64
CA ASN A 41 33.06 11.60 12.98
C ASN A 41 31.84 12.42 13.39
N ARG A 42 31.80 13.73 13.08
CA ARG A 42 30.64 14.60 13.34
C ARG A 42 29.42 14.19 12.51
N ALA A 43 29.61 13.88 11.23
CA ALA A 43 28.53 13.44 10.35
C ALA A 43 27.95 12.09 10.81
N GLN A 44 28.80 11.14 11.20
CA GLN A 44 28.38 9.84 11.75
C GLN A 44 27.69 9.98 13.11
N ALA A 45 28.18 10.86 14.01
CA ALA A 45 27.51 11.14 15.27
C ALA A 45 26.11 11.74 15.06
N ARG A 46 25.96 12.64 14.08
CA ARG A 46 24.65 13.18 13.68
C ARG A 46 23.73 12.10 13.13
N GLN A 47 24.21 11.27 12.20
CA GLN A 47 23.41 10.17 11.64
C GLN A 47 22.92 9.21 12.73
N ARG A 48 23.76 8.88 13.72
CA ARG A 48 23.38 8.04 14.87
C ARG A 48 22.33 8.71 15.76
N ALA A 49 22.45 10.01 15.99
CA ALA A 49 21.45 10.77 16.75
C ALA A 49 20.09 10.76 16.03
N GLU A 50 20.08 11.02 14.71
CA GLU A 50 18.85 11.00 13.90
C GLU A 50 18.21 9.60 13.83
N ALA A 51 19.03 8.55 13.69
CA ALA A 51 18.56 7.17 13.74
C ALA A 51 17.89 6.82 15.08
N GLY A 52 18.35 7.40 16.19
CA GLY A 52 17.68 7.24 17.48
C GLY A 52 16.34 7.97 17.59
N VAL A 53 16.16 9.11 16.91
CA VAL A 53 14.84 9.74 16.78
C VAL A 53 13.89 8.83 16.00
N ASP A 54 14.36 8.23 14.90
CA ASP A 54 13.52 7.33 14.10
C ASP A 54 13.19 6.03 14.85
N HIS A 55 14.12 5.48 15.65
CA HIS A 55 13.86 4.36 16.56
C HIS A 55 12.81 4.73 17.64
N ALA A 56 12.87 5.94 18.20
CA ALA A 56 11.84 6.41 19.12
C ALA A 56 10.46 6.54 18.46
N LEU A 57 10.38 7.02 17.22
CA LEU A 57 9.12 7.05 16.47
C LEU A 57 8.56 5.64 16.29
N ALA A 58 9.40 4.66 15.93
CA ALA A 58 8.98 3.27 15.82
C ALA A 58 8.49 2.67 17.15
N TYR A 59 9.15 3.01 18.27
CA TYR A 59 8.73 2.56 19.61
C TYR A 59 7.41 3.19 20.06
N LEU A 60 7.19 4.47 19.74
CA LEU A 60 6.00 5.22 20.09
C LEU A 60 4.78 4.87 19.24
N HIS A 61 5.02 4.21 18.11
CA HIS A 61 3.98 3.73 17.22
C HIS A 61 3.00 2.80 17.96
N GLY A 62 1.71 3.11 17.84
CA GLY A 62 0.63 2.39 18.47
C GLY A 62 0.40 2.63 19.96
N LYS A 63 1.17 3.52 20.59
CA LYS A 63 0.93 3.95 21.98
C LYS A 63 -0.03 5.14 22.02
N THR A 64 -0.98 5.12 22.93
CA THR A 64 -1.90 6.24 23.17
C THR A 64 -1.32 7.31 24.09
N ALA A 65 -0.45 6.92 25.02
CA ALA A 65 0.25 7.79 25.95
C ALA A 65 1.55 7.14 26.44
N LEU A 66 2.45 7.97 26.97
CA LEU A 66 3.63 7.57 27.74
C LEU A 66 3.44 8.01 29.20
N SER A 67 3.32 7.05 30.11
CA SER A 67 3.01 7.32 31.53
C SER A 67 4.22 7.75 32.36
N ALA A 68 5.43 7.41 31.93
CA ALA A 68 6.68 7.75 32.61
C ALA A 68 7.84 7.88 31.62
N PRO A 69 8.90 8.63 31.97
CA PRO A 69 10.10 8.71 31.14
C PRO A 69 10.70 7.34 30.84
N GLN A 70 11.20 7.16 29.62
CA GLN A 70 11.80 5.90 29.16
C GLN A 70 13.10 6.15 28.40
N THR A 71 14.02 5.18 28.49
CA THR A 71 15.29 5.23 27.79
C THR A 71 15.40 4.06 26.83
N LEU A 72 15.73 4.33 25.57
CA LEU A 72 15.94 3.31 24.55
C LEU A 72 17.43 3.25 24.17
N PRO A 73 18.10 2.12 24.38
CA PRO A 73 19.48 1.95 23.93
C PRO A 73 19.52 1.60 22.43
N GLY A 74 20.52 2.13 21.73
CA GLY A 74 20.82 1.77 20.34
C GLY A 74 22.31 1.59 20.10
N GLN A 75 22.69 1.14 18.91
CA GLN A 75 24.09 0.98 18.56
C GLN A 75 24.73 2.35 18.28
N GLY A 76 25.42 2.90 19.29
CA GLY A 76 26.13 4.18 19.19
C GLY A 76 25.24 5.42 19.42
N TYR A 77 24.04 5.23 19.96
CA TYR A 77 23.19 6.32 20.44
C TYR A 77 22.36 5.88 21.65
N GLN A 78 21.86 6.85 22.41
CA GLN A 78 20.93 6.65 23.52
C GLN A 78 19.77 7.63 23.38
N VAL A 79 18.54 7.15 23.52
CA VAL A 79 17.33 7.97 23.38
C VAL A 79 16.62 8.10 24.71
N SER A 80 16.24 9.31 25.08
CA SER A 80 15.37 9.63 26.21
C SER A 80 14.00 10.09 25.70
N LEU A 81 12.94 9.48 26.22
CA LEU A 81 11.55 9.82 25.96
C LEU A 81 10.97 10.44 27.22
N THR A 82 10.56 11.70 27.15
CA THR A 82 9.99 12.42 28.30
C THR A 82 8.59 12.93 27.97
N PRO A 83 7.53 12.44 28.64
CA PRO A 83 6.18 12.95 28.42
C PRO A 83 6.09 14.44 28.81
N GLN A 84 5.38 15.21 28.01
CA GLN A 84 5.14 16.64 28.17
C GLN A 84 3.64 16.84 28.47
N GLY A 85 3.30 17.09 29.73
CA GLY A 85 1.93 17.33 30.18
C GLY A 85 1.20 16.11 30.76
N ALA A 86 0.06 16.37 31.41
CA ALA A 86 -0.67 15.40 32.24
C ALA A 86 -1.33 14.25 31.46
N GLN A 87 -1.55 14.43 30.14
CA GLN A 87 -2.17 13.41 29.28
C GLN A 87 -1.15 12.41 28.70
N GLY A 88 0.15 12.68 28.78
CA GLY A 88 1.21 11.80 28.29
C GLY A 88 1.23 11.55 26.78
N ASN A 89 0.44 12.28 26.00
CA ASN A 89 0.30 12.14 24.54
C ASN A 89 1.28 13.03 23.75
N GLU A 90 1.93 13.99 24.38
CA GLU A 90 3.05 14.75 23.79
C GLU A 90 4.34 14.31 24.47
N ILE A 91 5.38 14.01 23.69
CA ILE A 91 6.61 13.39 24.16
C ILE A 91 7.79 14.11 23.53
N ARG A 92 8.71 14.54 24.37
CA ARG A 92 10.03 15.03 23.95
C ARG A 92 10.95 13.82 23.78
N VAL A 93 11.49 13.68 22.58
CA VAL A 93 12.47 12.68 22.21
C VAL A 93 13.83 13.36 22.12
N GLU A 94 14.80 12.88 22.89
CA GLU A 94 16.19 13.34 22.81
C GLU A 94 17.10 12.16 22.51
N SER A 95 17.76 12.18 21.37
CA SER A 95 18.68 11.13 20.97
C SER A 95 20.10 11.67 20.91
N GLN A 96 21.00 11.10 21.71
CA GLN A 96 22.41 11.45 21.72
C GLN A 96 23.21 10.40 20.97
N GLY A 97 23.76 10.76 19.81
CA GLY A 97 24.67 9.94 19.02
C GLY A 97 26.13 10.25 19.33
N GLN A 98 26.97 9.22 19.40
CA GLN A 98 28.41 9.37 19.62
C GLN A 98 29.22 8.57 18.60
N MET A 99 30.27 9.20 18.05
CA MET A 99 31.29 8.53 17.25
C MET A 99 32.67 9.12 17.58
N GLY A 100 33.55 8.30 18.15
CA GLY A 100 34.81 8.78 18.72
C GLY A 100 34.56 9.83 19.80
N LEU A 101 35.17 11.02 19.65
CA LEU A 101 34.97 12.17 20.53
C LEU A 101 33.81 13.08 20.09
N ALA A 102 33.26 12.89 18.88
CA ALA A 102 32.15 13.69 18.39
C ALA A 102 30.83 13.21 19.02
N ARG A 103 30.06 14.16 19.54
CA ARG A 103 28.71 13.96 20.07
C ARG A 103 27.73 14.86 19.33
N HIS A 104 26.54 14.35 19.06
CA HIS A 104 25.44 15.12 18.51
C HIS A 104 24.15 14.74 19.23
N THR A 105 23.28 15.72 19.44
CA THR A 105 21.97 15.51 20.05
C THR A 105 20.90 15.98 19.10
N ALA A 106 20.03 15.06 18.68
CA ALA A 106 18.83 15.36 17.91
C ALA A 106 17.64 15.42 18.86
N VAL A 107 16.79 16.44 18.73
CA VAL A 107 15.62 16.63 19.59
C VAL A 107 14.37 16.73 18.74
N ALA A 108 13.37 15.92 19.06
CA ALA A 108 12.05 15.99 18.45
C ALA A 108 10.96 16.13 19.51
N VAL A 109 9.90 16.87 19.17
CA VAL A 109 8.64 16.85 19.92
C VAL A 109 7.63 16.07 19.11
N VAL A 110 7.08 15.03 19.71
CA VAL A 110 6.21 14.06 19.05
C VAL A 110 4.86 14.07 19.76
N ARG A 111 3.77 14.14 19.01
CA ARG A 111 2.43 13.95 19.54
C ARG A 111 1.85 12.63 19.06
N LEU A 112 1.40 11.81 20.00
CA LEU A 112 0.62 10.61 19.76
C LEU A 112 -0.77 11.04 19.36
N GLN A 113 -1.03 11.02 18.06
CA GLN A 113 -2.36 11.27 17.55
C GLN A 113 -3.09 9.94 17.51
N SER A 114 -4.18 9.85 18.30
CA SER A 114 -5.15 8.78 18.05
C SER A 114 -5.59 8.91 16.60
N VAL A 115 -5.30 7.88 15.80
CA VAL A 115 -6.03 7.69 14.57
C VAL A 115 -7.41 7.30 15.05
N PRO A 116 -8.46 8.13 14.87
CA PRO A 116 -9.79 7.74 15.29
C PRO A 116 -10.04 6.36 14.69
N THR A 117 -10.55 5.42 15.51
CA THR A 117 -11.14 4.17 15.00
C THR A 117 -11.99 4.62 13.84
N GLN A 118 -11.59 4.24 12.64
CA GLN A 118 -12.17 4.88 11.49
C GLN A 118 -13.67 4.57 11.54
N ALA A 119 -14.49 5.59 11.78
CA ALA A 119 -15.77 5.65 11.14
C ALA A 119 -15.46 5.85 9.64
N GLN A 120 -15.01 4.76 9.00
CA GLN A 120 -14.42 4.65 7.65
C GLN A 120 -15.42 4.98 6.53
N ASN A 121 -15.96 6.18 6.44
CA ASN A 121 -16.67 6.63 5.23
C ASN A 121 -15.84 7.78 4.62
N PRO A 122 -15.56 7.93 3.30
CA PRO A 122 -16.01 7.20 2.09
C PRO A 122 -14.97 7.21 0.92
N LEU A 123 -13.64 7.05 1.13
CA LEU A 123 -12.66 7.08 0.01
C LEU A 123 -13.02 6.14 -1.12
N PHE A 124 -13.38 4.93 -0.70
CA PHE A 124 -13.76 3.85 -1.57
C PHE A 124 -15.20 3.99 -2.03
N GLY A 125 -16.03 4.88 -1.49
CA GLY A 125 -17.42 5.06 -1.91
C GLY A 125 -17.65 6.13 -2.97
N GLN A 126 -16.64 6.95 -3.31
CA GLN A 126 -16.85 8.23 -4.02
C GLN A 126 -16.05 8.37 -5.31
N GLY A 127 -16.18 7.41 -6.22
CA GLY A 127 -15.60 7.48 -7.57
C GLY A 127 -14.09 7.24 -7.60
N TRP A 128 -13.37 8.00 -8.42
CA TRP A 128 -11.93 7.76 -8.64
C TRP A 128 -11.06 8.86 -8.05
N ILE A 129 -10.01 8.46 -7.34
CA ILE A 129 -9.06 9.34 -6.67
C ILE A 129 -7.65 8.92 -7.06
N SER A 130 -6.88 9.87 -7.58
CA SER A 130 -5.58 9.58 -8.19
C SER A 130 -4.52 10.61 -7.79
N GLY A 131 -3.33 10.13 -7.42
CA GLY A 131 -2.13 10.96 -7.32
C GLY A 131 -1.48 11.27 -8.68
N GLY A 132 -1.72 10.41 -9.66
CA GLY A 132 -1.39 10.67 -11.06
C GLY A 132 -2.52 11.36 -11.81
N ARG A 133 -2.37 11.45 -13.13
CA ARG A 133 -3.41 11.97 -14.03
C ARG A 133 -4.52 10.94 -14.23
N ILE A 134 -5.77 11.39 -14.32
CA ILE A 134 -6.88 10.56 -14.82
C ILE A 134 -7.00 10.74 -16.34
N THR A 135 -6.91 9.66 -17.12
CA THR A 135 -7.07 9.70 -18.58
C THR A 135 -8.29 8.89 -19.00
N ILE A 136 -9.21 9.52 -19.73
CA ILE A 136 -10.44 8.92 -20.21
C ILE A 136 -10.44 8.92 -21.74
N ASN A 137 -10.40 7.71 -22.30
CA ASN A 137 -10.51 7.41 -23.73
C ASN A 137 -11.69 6.45 -23.96
N GLY A 138 -12.90 7.03 -24.01
CA GLY A 138 -14.20 6.33 -24.08
C GLY A 138 -15.30 7.13 -23.37
N GLY A 139 -16.54 6.62 -23.34
CA GLY A 139 -17.63 7.26 -22.61
C GLY A 139 -17.57 6.97 -21.11
N VAL A 140 -17.79 7.98 -20.27
CA VAL A 140 -17.89 7.84 -18.80
C VAL A 140 -19.10 8.61 -18.27
N ASP A 141 -19.97 7.94 -17.52
CA ASP A 141 -21.04 8.57 -16.74
C ASP A 141 -20.70 8.57 -15.26
N LEU A 142 -20.77 9.73 -14.62
CA LEU A 142 -20.58 9.90 -13.18
C LEU A 142 -21.96 9.96 -12.51
N TRP A 143 -22.37 8.88 -11.84
CA TRP A 143 -23.68 8.78 -11.16
C TRP A 143 -23.51 9.10 -9.68
N GLY A 144 -23.78 10.36 -9.32
CA GLY A 144 -23.50 10.87 -7.97
C GLY A 144 -22.03 10.78 -7.54
N SER A 145 -21.13 10.43 -8.46
CA SER A 145 -19.72 10.15 -8.22
C SER A 145 -18.82 11.28 -8.70
N ARG A 146 -17.53 11.16 -8.44
CA ARG A 146 -16.53 12.20 -8.71
C ARG A 146 -15.22 11.64 -9.24
N LEU A 147 -14.42 12.53 -9.80
CA LEU A 147 -13.04 12.26 -10.17
C LEU A 147 -12.11 13.23 -9.42
N HIS A 148 -11.02 12.72 -8.89
CA HIS A 148 -9.98 13.51 -8.27
C HIS A 148 -8.62 13.07 -8.82
N ALA A 149 -7.82 14.00 -9.32
CA ALA A 149 -6.53 13.69 -9.90
C ALA A 149 -5.54 14.82 -9.63
N ASP A 150 -4.54 14.58 -8.80
CA ASP A 150 -3.54 15.59 -8.47
C ASP A 150 -2.88 16.18 -9.72
N GLN A 151 -2.52 15.35 -10.71
CA GLN A 151 -1.92 15.79 -11.98
C GLN A 151 -2.95 16.16 -13.07
N GLY A 152 -4.18 16.46 -12.66
CA GLY A 152 -5.30 16.82 -13.52
C GLY A 152 -5.89 15.64 -14.29
N TYR A 153 -6.73 15.93 -15.28
CA TYR A 153 -7.40 14.93 -16.11
C TYR A 153 -7.23 15.20 -17.61
N ALA A 154 -7.37 14.15 -18.42
CA ALA A 154 -7.43 14.22 -19.87
C ALA A 154 -8.70 13.52 -20.37
N ASN A 155 -9.60 14.29 -20.99
CA ASN A 155 -10.82 13.78 -21.62
C ASN A 155 -10.61 13.69 -23.13
N LEU A 156 -10.10 12.54 -23.59
CA LEU A 156 -9.71 12.35 -25.00
C LEU A 156 -10.92 12.08 -25.91
N SER A 157 -12.00 11.53 -25.35
CA SER A 157 -13.23 11.22 -26.10
C SER A 157 -14.25 12.36 -26.13
N GLY A 158 -14.18 13.29 -25.17
CA GLY A 158 -15.21 14.31 -24.96
C GLY A 158 -16.50 13.78 -24.32
N GLN A 159 -16.55 12.51 -23.94
CA GLN A 159 -17.78 11.79 -23.58
C GLN A 159 -17.95 11.57 -22.07
N ILE A 160 -17.52 12.53 -21.25
CA ILE A 160 -17.79 12.53 -19.81
C ILE A 160 -19.14 13.19 -19.55
N ARG A 161 -20.05 12.47 -18.90
CA ARG A 161 -21.34 12.97 -18.45
C ARG A 161 -21.44 12.89 -16.92
N VAL A 162 -22.16 13.83 -16.34
CA VAL A 162 -22.50 13.91 -14.92
C VAL A 162 -24.00 13.71 -14.79
N CYS A 163 -24.41 12.72 -14.03
CA CYS A 163 -25.80 12.29 -13.88
C CYS A 163 -26.24 12.41 -12.42
N ASP A 164 -27.56 12.38 -12.19
CA ASP A 164 -28.12 12.17 -10.86
C ASP A 164 -27.70 10.78 -10.32
N GLU A 165 -27.91 10.54 -9.02
CA GLU A 165 -27.51 9.29 -8.33
C GLU A 165 -28.17 8.03 -8.93
N ASP A 166 -29.34 8.18 -9.54
CA ASP A 166 -30.10 7.13 -10.23
C ASP A 166 -29.70 6.96 -11.71
N GLY A 167 -28.70 7.71 -12.18
CA GLY A 167 -28.26 7.71 -13.58
C GLY A 167 -29.13 8.54 -14.52
N SER A 168 -30.13 9.25 -14.02
CA SER A 168 -30.97 10.14 -14.82
C SER A 168 -30.33 11.53 -15.04
N ASN A 169 -30.97 12.35 -15.87
CA ASN A 169 -30.62 13.76 -16.11
C ASN A 169 -29.14 14.04 -16.44
N CYS A 170 -28.47 13.13 -17.15
CA CYS A 170 -27.07 13.29 -17.52
C CYS A 170 -26.79 14.57 -18.31
N ARG A 171 -25.75 15.31 -17.90
CA ARG A 171 -25.23 16.52 -18.54
C ARG A 171 -23.79 16.31 -18.94
N GLY A 172 -23.36 16.90 -20.05
CA GLY A 172 -21.94 16.90 -20.41
C GLY A 172 -21.13 17.61 -19.32
N ILE A 173 -19.89 17.20 -19.06
CA ILE A 173 -19.06 17.79 -18.01
C ILE A 173 -18.90 19.32 -18.13
N ASN A 174 -18.90 19.86 -19.36
CA ASN A 174 -18.79 21.29 -19.62
C ASN A 174 -20.10 22.07 -19.39
N GLN A 175 -21.20 21.38 -19.07
CA GLN A 175 -22.52 21.97 -18.84
C GLN A 175 -22.85 22.13 -17.34
N VAL A 176 -21.96 21.67 -16.45
CA VAL A 176 -22.11 21.75 -14.99
C VAL A 176 -20.98 22.58 -14.37
N ASN A 177 -21.29 23.35 -13.32
CA ASN A 177 -20.34 24.21 -12.64
C ASN A 177 -20.56 24.22 -11.10
N PRO A 178 -19.55 23.88 -10.27
CA PRO A 178 -18.24 23.36 -10.66
C PRO A 178 -18.33 21.92 -11.19
N PRO A 179 -17.46 21.51 -12.14
CA PRO A 179 -17.40 20.11 -12.54
C PRO A 179 -17.02 19.23 -11.33
N PRO A 180 -17.54 17.99 -11.23
CA PRO A 180 -17.20 17.04 -10.17
C PRO A 180 -15.80 16.42 -10.39
N ILE A 181 -14.88 17.20 -10.99
CA ILE A 181 -13.48 16.84 -11.16
C ILE A 181 -12.62 17.84 -10.41
N THR A 182 -11.74 17.32 -9.57
CA THR A 182 -10.80 18.13 -8.78
C THR A 182 -9.37 17.73 -9.11
N GLY A 183 -8.45 18.69 -9.26
CA GLY A 183 -7.06 18.37 -9.66
C GLY A 183 -6.26 19.52 -10.29
N GLY A 184 -5.07 19.80 -9.76
CA GLY A 184 -4.06 20.73 -10.33
C GLY A 184 -4.28 22.24 -10.11
N GLN A 185 -5.51 22.70 -9.95
CA GLN A 185 -5.85 24.08 -9.54
C GLN A 185 -7.08 23.98 -8.62
N GLY A 186 -7.02 24.57 -7.43
CA GLY A 186 -8.10 24.50 -6.45
C GLY A 186 -9.42 25.01 -7.06
N VAL A 187 -10.49 24.22 -6.95
CA VAL A 187 -11.84 24.69 -7.31
C VAL A 187 -12.23 25.73 -6.26
N THR A 188 -12.16 27.02 -6.61
CA THR A 188 -12.54 28.10 -5.69
C THR A 188 -14.04 28.05 -5.44
N GLY A 189 -14.46 27.97 -4.17
CA GLY A 189 -15.85 27.74 -3.75
C GLY A 189 -16.89 28.80 -4.14
N THR A 190 -16.54 29.81 -4.94
CA THR A 190 -17.40 30.95 -5.29
C THR A 190 -18.40 30.70 -6.43
N GLN A 191 -18.46 29.49 -7.00
CA GLN A 191 -19.28 29.21 -8.20
C GLN A 191 -20.47 28.24 -8.00
N CYS A 192 -20.70 27.71 -6.80
CA CYS A 192 -21.80 26.75 -6.60
C CYS A 192 -23.17 27.42 -6.45
N ASN A 193 -24.13 26.99 -7.26
CA ASN A 193 -25.55 27.33 -7.15
C ASN A 193 -26.37 26.07 -7.41
N ALA A 194 -27.14 25.58 -6.44
CA ALA A 194 -27.95 24.36 -6.57
C ALA A 194 -29.22 24.49 -7.45
N SER A 195 -29.20 25.33 -8.49
CA SER A 195 -30.28 25.48 -9.47
C SER A 195 -29.85 25.06 -10.88
N GLY A 196 -30.82 24.77 -11.75
CA GLY A 196 -30.58 24.37 -13.14
C GLY A 196 -29.66 23.16 -13.25
N ASN A 197 -28.66 23.24 -14.12
CA ASN A 197 -27.71 22.14 -14.38
C ASN A 197 -26.77 21.84 -13.20
N ASN A 198 -26.67 22.71 -12.20
CA ASN A 198 -25.67 22.59 -11.14
C ASN A 198 -26.19 21.85 -9.89
N ARG A 199 -27.46 21.43 -9.89
CA ARG A 199 -28.07 20.67 -8.78
C ARG A 199 -27.38 19.33 -8.51
N VAL A 200 -26.79 18.72 -9.53
CA VAL A 200 -26.01 17.46 -9.43
C VAL A 200 -24.71 17.62 -8.64
N VAL A 201 -24.13 18.81 -8.63
CA VAL A 201 -22.76 19.08 -8.11
C VAL A 201 -22.74 20.03 -6.92
N CYS A 202 -23.86 20.68 -6.60
CA CYS A 202 -24.00 21.64 -5.51
C CYS A 202 -25.00 21.20 -4.44
N ASN A 203 -24.69 21.53 -3.18
CA ASN A 203 -25.63 21.50 -2.07
C ASN A 203 -25.80 22.93 -1.54
N GLY A 204 -26.88 23.60 -1.96
CA GLY A 204 -27.01 25.05 -1.74
C GLY A 204 -25.88 25.81 -2.44
N SER A 205 -25.09 26.54 -1.66
CA SER A 205 -23.93 27.31 -2.13
C SER A 205 -22.59 26.57 -2.00
N THR A 206 -22.58 25.31 -1.58
CA THR A 206 -21.35 24.53 -1.39
C THR A 206 -21.18 23.44 -2.44
N PRO A 207 -19.97 23.21 -2.96
CA PRO A 207 -19.69 22.06 -3.83
C PRO A 207 -19.85 20.75 -3.08
N ARG A 208 -20.58 19.78 -3.67
CA ARG A 208 -20.74 18.42 -3.10
C ARG A 208 -19.43 17.63 -3.07
N TYR A 209 -18.51 17.94 -3.98
CA TYR A 209 -17.35 17.08 -4.29
C TYR A 209 -15.99 17.74 -4.09
N GLN A 210 -15.88 18.76 -3.24
CA GLN A 210 -14.60 19.43 -2.97
C GLN A 210 -13.73 18.57 -2.02
N VAL A 211 -12.63 18.01 -2.55
CA VAL A 211 -11.70 17.14 -1.81
C VAL A 211 -10.33 17.77 -1.75
N CYS A 212 -9.63 17.56 -0.63
CA CYS A 212 -8.24 17.94 -0.50
C CYS A 212 -7.36 17.10 -1.43
N PRO A 213 -6.47 17.72 -2.23
CA PRO A 213 -5.48 16.98 -3.00
C PRO A 213 -4.68 16.03 -2.13
N VAL A 214 -4.55 14.81 -2.63
CA VAL A 214 -4.24 13.66 -1.79
C VAL A 214 -2.74 13.50 -1.60
N TYR A 215 -1.95 13.83 -2.62
CA TYR A 215 -0.49 13.66 -2.66
C TYR A 215 0.28 14.95 -2.96
N GLN A 216 -0.39 16.02 -3.40
CA GLN A 216 0.24 17.32 -3.62
C GLN A 216 0.36 18.18 -2.36
N THR A 217 1.45 18.95 -2.31
CA THR A 217 1.64 20.05 -1.37
C THR A 217 0.62 21.16 -1.65
N PRO A 218 -0.02 21.73 -0.63
CA PRO A 218 -1.00 22.80 -0.81
C PRO A 218 -0.45 23.99 -1.60
N SER A 219 -1.16 24.37 -2.67
CA SER A 219 -0.99 25.68 -3.30
C SER A 219 -1.57 26.80 -2.44
N ASP A 220 -2.63 26.49 -1.68
CA ASP A 220 -3.17 27.32 -0.60
C ASP A 220 -3.36 26.44 0.65
N PRO A 221 -2.52 26.57 1.69
CA PRO A 221 -2.61 25.76 2.90
C PRO A 221 -3.86 26.05 3.73
N ASN A 222 -4.53 27.18 3.51
CA ASN A 222 -5.73 27.57 4.24
C ASN A 222 -7.03 27.12 3.57
N LEU A 223 -6.95 26.56 2.35
CA LEU A 223 -8.10 26.01 1.68
C LEU A 223 -8.75 24.92 2.54
N THR A 224 -10.03 25.09 2.85
CA THR A 224 -10.83 24.07 3.54
C THR A 224 -11.47 23.17 2.49
N CYS A 225 -11.35 21.87 2.69
CA CYS A 225 -11.83 20.82 1.78
C CYS A 225 -12.19 19.56 2.57
N LEU A 226 -12.91 18.63 1.94
CA LEU A 226 -13.14 17.32 2.56
C LEU A 226 -11.85 16.51 2.50
N ASP A 227 -11.38 16.04 3.65
CA ASP A 227 -10.32 15.05 3.73
C ASP A 227 -10.76 13.81 2.96
N ALA A 228 -9.94 13.39 1.99
CA ALA A 228 -10.27 12.26 1.15
C ALA A 228 -10.51 11.00 2.00
N VAL A 229 -9.63 10.74 2.99
CA VAL A 229 -9.60 9.57 3.89
C VAL A 229 -10.68 9.62 4.96
N THR A 230 -10.83 10.76 5.65
CA THR A 230 -11.69 10.85 6.84
C THR A 230 -13.08 11.40 6.55
N GLY A 231 -13.30 11.96 5.35
CA GLY A 231 -14.55 12.62 4.96
C GLY A 231 -14.87 13.90 5.73
N ARG A 232 -13.99 14.35 6.64
CA ARG A 232 -14.18 15.55 7.45
C ARG A 232 -13.73 16.79 6.69
N ALA A 233 -14.40 17.90 6.92
CA ALA A 233 -13.89 19.19 6.49
C ALA A 233 -12.62 19.53 7.29
N VAL A 234 -11.50 19.70 6.59
CA VAL A 234 -10.19 20.03 7.15
C VAL A 234 -9.52 21.10 6.31
N ARG A 235 -8.51 21.76 6.87
CA ARG A 235 -7.58 22.54 6.04
C ARG A 235 -6.69 21.58 5.26
N TRP A 236 -6.26 21.99 4.07
CA TRP A 236 -5.44 21.12 3.21
C TRP A 236 -4.12 20.72 3.88
N ASP A 237 -3.48 21.60 4.65
CA ASP A 237 -2.27 21.28 5.41
C ASP A 237 -2.48 20.19 6.49
N GLN A 238 -3.73 19.94 6.86
CA GLN A 238 -4.15 18.95 7.85
C GLN A 238 -4.78 17.68 7.23
N ALA A 239 -4.93 17.63 5.91
CA ALA A 239 -5.56 16.51 5.22
C ALA A 239 -4.71 15.24 5.28
N THR A 240 -5.36 14.11 5.52
CA THR A 240 -4.72 12.80 5.58
C THR A 240 -4.19 12.40 4.21
N ARG A 241 -2.90 12.04 4.14
CA ARG A 241 -2.27 11.54 2.93
C ARG A 241 -2.60 10.06 2.73
N ILE A 242 -3.07 9.70 1.54
CA ILE A 242 -3.17 8.28 1.18
C ILE A 242 -1.75 7.73 1.00
N GLN A 243 -1.48 6.59 1.61
CA GLN A 243 -0.18 5.93 1.50
C GLN A 243 -0.21 4.90 0.36
N ARG A 244 0.95 4.37 -0.01
CA ARG A 244 0.99 3.16 -0.83
C ARG A 244 0.42 2.01 0.02
N PRO A 245 -0.36 1.08 -0.54
CA PRO A 245 -0.79 -0.08 0.22
C PRO A 245 0.42 -0.90 0.69
N ASP A 246 0.25 -1.58 1.81
CA ASP A 246 1.21 -2.53 2.37
C ASP A 246 0.51 -3.87 2.49
N VAL A 247 0.72 -4.74 1.49
CA VAL A 247 0.03 -6.03 1.40
C VAL A 247 0.57 -7.02 2.44
N ASP A 248 1.84 -6.87 2.87
CA ASP A 248 2.38 -7.65 3.98
C ASP A 248 1.64 -7.33 5.28
N ALA A 249 1.43 -6.05 5.59
CA ALA A 249 0.67 -5.63 6.77
C ALA A 249 -0.79 -6.10 6.71
N ILE A 250 -1.45 -5.99 5.55
CA ILE A 250 -2.83 -6.45 5.37
C ILE A 250 -2.92 -7.98 5.56
N SER A 251 -2.02 -8.75 4.93
CA SER A 251 -1.97 -10.21 5.11
C SER A 251 -1.67 -10.58 6.55
N GLN A 252 -0.76 -9.88 7.21
CA GLN A 252 -0.42 -10.13 8.61
C GLN A 252 -1.61 -9.86 9.54
N GLY A 253 -2.36 -8.78 9.31
CA GLY A 253 -3.59 -8.48 10.05
C GLY A 253 -4.70 -9.50 9.80
N SER A 254 -4.83 -10.01 8.57
CA SER A 254 -5.91 -10.94 8.20
C SER A 254 -5.62 -12.41 8.52
N LEU A 255 -4.38 -12.87 8.33
CA LEU A 255 -3.98 -14.28 8.36
C LEU A 255 -2.86 -14.58 9.36
N GLY A 256 -2.31 -13.55 10.00
CA GLY A 256 -1.20 -13.68 10.95
C GLY A 256 0.17 -13.90 10.29
N VAL A 257 0.28 -13.81 8.96
CA VAL A 257 1.54 -14.04 8.22
C VAL A 257 1.76 -12.99 7.14
N ARG A 258 3.02 -12.71 6.82
CA ARG A 258 3.39 -11.87 5.67
C ARG A 258 3.35 -12.68 4.39
N VAL A 259 3.02 -12.05 3.26
CA VAL A 259 3.08 -12.72 1.95
C VAL A 259 4.51 -12.88 1.45
N THR A 260 5.46 -12.11 1.98
CA THR A 260 6.90 -12.30 1.68
C THR A 260 7.48 -13.60 2.23
N SER A 261 6.85 -14.18 3.26
CA SER A 261 7.34 -15.41 3.91
C SER A 261 6.21 -16.24 4.56
N PRO A 262 5.08 -16.52 3.88
CA PRO A 262 3.87 -17.05 4.50
C PRO A 262 4.07 -18.43 5.11
N PHE A 263 4.76 -19.33 4.40
CA PHE A 263 5.10 -20.66 4.90
C PHE A 263 6.00 -20.58 6.14
N GLN A 264 7.09 -19.81 6.07
CA GLN A 264 8.05 -19.68 7.18
C GLN A 264 7.42 -19.02 8.41
N ASP A 265 6.62 -17.96 8.21
CA ASP A 265 5.89 -17.28 9.27
C ASP A 265 4.87 -18.25 9.93
N ALA A 266 4.12 -19.00 9.12
CA ALA A 266 3.15 -19.98 9.62
C ALA A 266 3.82 -21.11 10.41
N GLN A 267 4.97 -21.63 9.95
CA GLN A 267 5.73 -22.64 10.68
C GLN A 267 6.25 -22.09 12.01
N THR A 268 6.87 -20.92 11.98
CA THR A 268 7.48 -20.30 13.17
C THR A 268 6.42 -19.94 14.22
N LYS A 269 5.21 -19.57 13.79
CA LYS A 269 4.07 -19.24 14.66
C LYS A 269 3.20 -20.44 15.03
N GLY A 270 3.55 -21.64 14.58
CA GLY A 270 2.81 -22.87 14.89
C GLY A 270 1.39 -22.92 14.30
N PHE A 271 1.16 -22.30 13.15
CA PHE A 271 -0.15 -22.30 12.49
C PHE A 271 -0.40 -23.52 11.61
N CYS A 272 0.65 -24.23 11.19
CA CYS A 272 0.56 -25.39 10.31
C CYS A 272 -0.05 -26.59 11.05
N GLN A 273 -1.24 -27.02 10.65
CA GLN A 273 -1.81 -28.30 11.12
C GLN A 273 -1.35 -29.46 10.24
N TYR A 274 -1.21 -29.20 8.93
CA TYR A 274 -0.60 -30.12 7.98
C TYR A 274 0.50 -29.39 7.24
N THR A 275 1.63 -30.09 7.05
CA THR A 275 2.77 -29.58 6.29
C THR A 275 3.03 -30.53 5.14
N LEU A 276 3.11 -29.99 3.93
CA LEU A 276 3.32 -30.72 2.69
C LEU A 276 4.43 -30.05 1.89
N THR A 277 5.18 -30.84 1.12
CA THR A 277 6.24 -30.29 0.26
C THR A 277 5.64 -29.58 -0.95
N SER A 278 4.64 -30.19 -1.60
CA SER A 278 3.96 -29.63 -2.77
C SER A 278 2.54 -30.20 -2.87
N LEU A 279 1.64 -29.45 -3.51
CA LEU A 279 0.33 -29.89 -4.01
C LEU A 279 0.20 -29.65 -5.52
N ASP A 280 1.31 -29.66 -6.26
CA ASP A 280 1.39 -29.34 -7.69
C ASP A 280 2.42 -30.19 -8.49
N PRO A 281 2.00 -31.36 -9.00
CA PRO A 281 1.16 -32.26 -8.24
C PRO A 281 1.90 -32.70 -6.96
N GLY A 282 1.18 -33.14 -5.93
CA GLY A 282 1.79 -33.45 -4.64
C GLY A 282 2.73 -34.67 -4.63
N GLN A 283 3.37 -34.94 -3.49
CA GLN A 283 4.16 -36.16 -3.32
C GLN A 283 3.24 -37.32 -2.95
N ALA A 284 3.28 -38.42 -3.72
CA ALA A 284 2.41 -39.58 -3.47
C ALA A 284 2.52 -40.06 -2.01
N GLY A 285 3.75 -40.22 -1.50
CA GLY A 285 3.99 -40.67 -0.13
C GLY A 285 3.36 -39.77 0.94
N GLU A 286 3.44 -38.44 0.77
CA GLU A 286 2.83 -37.48 1.70
C GLU A 286 1.30 -37.55 1.67
N LEU A 287 0.71 -37.66 0.48
CA LEU A 287 -0.74 -37.78 0.32
C LEU A 287 -1.28 -39.11 0.86
N LEU A 288 -0.59 -40.24 0.62
CA LEU A 288 -0.94 -41.54 1.20
C LEU A 288 -0.87 -41.49 2.73
N ALA A 289 0.20 -40.91 3.29
CA ALA A 289 0.35 -40.79 4.74
C ALA A 289 -0.76 -39.91 5.34
N PHE A 290 -1.09 -38.79 4.68
CA PHE A 290 -2.19 -37.93 5.10
C PHE A 290 -3.53 -38.66 5.06
N LEU A 291 -3.88 -39.32 3.95
CA LEU A 291 -5.13 -40.07 3.82
C LEU A 291 -5.22 -41.19 4.87
N THR A 292 -4.13 -41.92 5.09
CA THR A 292 -4.06 -42.97 6.13
C THR A 292 -4.27 -42.39 7.53
N SER A 293 -3.71 -41.21 7.82
CA SER A 293 -3.94 -40.51 9.10
C SER A 293 -5.40 -40.08 9.31
N LYS A 294 -6.17 -40.03 8.22
CA LYS A 294 -7.62 -39.78 8.21
C LYS A 294 -8.46 -41.05 8.17
N GLY A 295 -7.84 -42.23 8.28
CA GLY A 295 -8.53 -43.52 8.23
C GLY A 295 -8.97 -43.94 6.82
N ILE A 296 -8.45 -43.28 5.78
CA ILE A 296 -8.73 -43.62 4.38
C ILE A 296 -7.60 -44.47 3.85
N THR A 297 -7.93 -45.63 3.26
CA THR A 297 -6.97 -46.50 2.58
C THR A 297 -7.15 -46.35 1.07
N PRO A 298 -6.28 -45.57 0.39
CA PRO A 298 -6.43 -45.36 -1.04
C PRO A 298 -6.12 -46.64 -1.81
N ASN A 299 -6.89 -46.94 -2.84
CA ASN A 299 -6.67 -48.09 -3.74
C ASN A 299 -5.80 -47.73 -4.98
N THR A 300 -5.08 -46.62 -4.92
CA THR A 300 -4.32 -46.06 -6.04
C THR A 300 -3.07 -45.36 -5.55
N SER A 301 -2.00 -45.40 -6.34
CA SER A 301 -0.78 -44.60 -6.16
C SER A 301 -0.74 -43.38 -7.08
N ASN A 302 -1.78 -43.16 -7.89
CA ASN A 302 -1.86 -42.01 -8.79
C ASN A 302 -2.00 -40.71 -7.98
N VAL A 303 -1.01 -39.83 -8.09
CA VAL A 303 -0.93 -38.57 -7.32
C VAL A 303 -2.18 -37.70 -7.50
N ASN A 304 -2.71 -37.58 -8.71
CA ASN A 304 -3.88 -36.73 -8.96
C ASN A 304 -5.14 -37.31 -8.31
N ALA A 305 -5.29 -38.64 -8.33
CA ALA A 305 -6.40 -39.33 -7.66
C ALA A 305 -6.28 -39.22 -6.13
N LEU A 306 -5.07 -39.27 -5.59
CA LEU A 306 -4.79 -39.07 -4.17
C LEU A 306 -5.07 -37.62 -3.74
N LEU A 307 -4.64 -36.64 -4.54
CA LEU A 307 -4.88 -35.23 -4.29
C LEU A 307 -6.38 -34.91 -4.26
N ALA A 308 -7.13 -35.43 -5.24
CA ALA A 308 -8.59 -35.27 -5.30
C ALA A 308 -9.30 -35.83 -4.04
N GLN A 309 -8.80 -36.94 -3.47
CA GLN A 309 -9.31 -37.48 -2.20
C GLN A 309 -8.88 -36.67 -0.97
N ALA A 310 -7.67 -36.10 -0.99
CA ALA A 310 -7.13 -35.34 0.14
C ALA A 310 -7.79 -33.96 0.29
N LEU A 311 -8.07 -33.27 -0.83
CA LEU A 311 -8.55 -31.88 -0.84
C LEU A 311 -9.79 -31.63 0.06
N PRO A 312 -10.88 -32.43 -0.03
CA PRO A 312 -12.05 -32.24 0.83
C PRO A 312 -11.75 -32.38 2.33
N LEU A 313 -10.71 -33.15 2.69
CA LEU A 313 -10.34 -33.42 4.09
C LEU A 313 -9.54 -32.29 4.73
N PHE A 314 -9.12 -31.29 3.94
CA PHE A 314 -8.51 -30.07 4.47
C PHE A 314 -9.54 -29.08 5.03
N SER A 315 -10.84 -29.35 4.91
CA SER A 315 -11.89 -28.51 5.47
C SER A 315 -11.64 -28.19 6.94
N GLY A 316 -11.82 -26.93 7.33
CA GLY A 316 -11.58 -26.44 8.68
C GLY A 316 -10.10 -26.36 9.09
N SER A 317 -9.17 -26.56 8.15
CA SER A 317 -7.75 -26.76 8.48
C SER A 317 -6.82 -25.66 7.96
N ARG A 318 -5.63 -25.60 8.56
CA ARG A 318 -4.50 -24.76 8.14
C ARG A 318 -3.41 -25.61 7.51
N VAL A 319 -3.24 -25.48 6.20
CA VAL A 319 -2.34 -26.28 5.39
C VAL A 319 -1.13 -25.42 4.99
N CYS A 320 0.06 -25.84 5.38
CA CYS A 320 1.31 -25.22 4.97
C CYS A 320 1.93 -26.04 3.84
N VAL A 321 2.23 -25.38 2.73
CA VAL A 321 2.84 -26.02 1.56
C VAL A 321 4.14 -25.29 1.24
N GLN A 322 5.26 -26.01 1.25
CA GLN A 322 6.58 -25.40 0.99
C GLN A 322 6.70 -24.91 -0.46
N GLY A 323 6.24 -25.71 -1.41
CA GLY A 323 6.23 -25.43 -2.84
C GLY A 323 4.89 -24.87 -3.33
N ASN A 324 4.49 -25.29 -4.53
CA ASN A 324 3.29 -24.82 -5.21
C ASN A 324 2.03 -25.60 -4.78
N VAL A 325 0.87 -25.00 -5.04
CA VAL A 325 -0.45 -25.63 -4.93
C VAL A 325 -1.18 -25.47 -6.25
N THR A 326 -1.64 -26.58 -6.83
CA THR A 326 -2.55 -26.56 -7.98
C THR A 326 -3.83 -27.29 -7.64
N LEU A 327 -4.94 -26.56 -7.54
CA LEU A 327 -6.27 -27.15 -7.39
C LEU A 327 -6.72 -27.71 -8.75
N PRO A 328 -7.10 -29.00 -8.83
CA PRO A 328 -7.68 -29.58 -10.03
C PRO A 328 -9.01 -28.94 -10.43
N ASN A 329 -9.46 -29.21 -11.65
CA ASN A 329 -10.77 -28.77 -12.14
C ASN A 329 -11.90 -29.34 -11.27
N ASN A 330 -12.98 -28.58 -11.11
CA ASN A 330 -14.14 -28.91 -10.28
C ASN A 330 -13.81 -29.11 -8.78
N THR A 331 -12.76 -28.46 -8.29
CA THR A 331 -12.43 -28.49 -6.86
C THR A 331 -13.45 -27.70 -6.05
N THR A 332 -13.92 -28.28 -4.94
CA THR A 332 -14.71 -27.57 -3.93
C THR A 332 -13.98 -27.58 -2.60
N LEU A 333 -13.72 -26.41 -2.04
CA LEU A 333 -13.08 -26.26 -0.73
C LEU A 333 -13.88 -25.32 0.15
N ARG A 334 -13.90 -25.64 1.45
CA ARG A 334 -14.61 -24.89 2.47
C ARG A 334 -13.75 -24.75 3.72
N ASP A 335 -13.69 -23.55 4.30
CA ASP A 335 -13.03 -23.30 5.58
C ASP A 335 -11.54 -23.70 5.63
N VAL A 336 -10.80 -23.51 4.54
CA VAL A 336 -9.37 -23.88 4.47
C VAL A 336 -8.49 -22.64 4.42
N THR A 337 -7.39 -22.65 5.17
CA THR A 337 -6.32 -21.64 5.03
C THR A 337 -5.05 -22.27 4.49
N PHE A 338 -4.52 -21.75 3.39
CA PHE A 338 -3.26 -22.15 2.79
C PHE A 338 -2.15 -21.12 3.04
N TYR A 339 -1.00 -21.60 3.51
CA TYR A 339 0.25 -20.85 3.61
C TYR A 339 1.27 -21.44 2.64
N VAL A 340 1.50 -20.78 1.52
CA VAL A 340 2.16 -21.36 0.34
C VAL A 340 3.50 -20.67 0.09
N GLY A 341 4.60 -21.43 0.14
CA GLY A 341 5.95 -20.92 -0.16
C GLY A 341 6.22 -20.75 -1.67
N GLY A 342 5.39 -21.35 -2.52
CA GLY A 342 5.38 -21.14 -3.97
C GLY A 342 4.16 -20.36 -4.47
N THR A 343 3.66 -20.77 -5.64
CA THR A 343 2.44 -20.23 -6.27
C THR A 343 1.19 -21.02 -5.88
N PHE A 344 0.02 -20.39 -5.97
CA PHE A 344 -1.27 -21.06 -5.83
C PHE A 344 -2.09 -20.88 -7.11
N GLN A 345 -2.50 -21.99 -7.70
CA GLN A 345 -3.19 -22.04 -8.97
C GLN A 345 -4.49 -22.83 -8.86
N VAL A 346 -5.49 -22.40 -9.62
CA VAL A 346 -6.69 -23.19 -9.92
C VAL A 346 -6.65 -23.56 -11.40
N ASN A 347 -6.61 -24.86 -11.69
CA ASN A 347 -6.62 -25.40 -13.04
C ASN A 347 -8.05 -25.80 -13.45
N GLY A 348 -8.80 -24.85 -14.01
CA GLY A 348 -10.21 -25.06 -14.38
C GLY A 348 -11.15 -24.31 -13.45
N ALA A 349 -12.36 -24.83 -13.23
CA ALA A 349 -13.34 -24.26 -12.31
C ALA A 349 -13.07 -24.70 -10.85
N ALA A 350 -13.27 -23.79 -9.90
CA ALA A 350 -13.31 -24.16 -8.49
C ALA A 350 -14.34 -23.35 -7.71
N THR A 351 -14.97 -23.98 -6.71
CA THR A 351 -15.86 -23.33 -5.76
C THR A 351 -15.17 -23.23 -4.41
N LEU A 352 -14.96 -22.01 -3.93
CA LEU A 352 -14.18 -21.72 -2.73
C LEU A 352 -15.03 -20.92 -1.74
N GLU A 353 -15.29 -21.47 -0.56
CA GLU A 353 -16.09 -20.80 0.48
C GLU A 353 -15.27 -20.65 1.76
N ARG A 354 -15.06 -19.41 2.23
CA ARG A 354 -14.19 -19.08 3.36
C ARG A 354 -12.77 -19.65 3.21
N VAL A 355 -12.27 -19.70 1.97
CA VAL A 355 -10.91 -20.12 1.68
C VAL A 355 -9.96 -18.93 1.78
N LYS A 356 -8.85 -19.12 2.47
CA LYS A 356 -7.83 -18.09 2.69
C LYS A 356 -6.50 -18.56 2.14
N VAL A 357 -5.79 -17.72 1.40
CA VAL A 357 -4.50 -18.07 0.79
C VAL A 357 -3.52 -16.93 1.00
N ALA A 358 -2.34 -17.23 1.54
CA ALA A 358 -1.16 -16.38 1.46
C ALA A 358 -0.06 -17.12 0.67
N ALA A 359 0.33 -16.56 -0.47
CA ALA A 359 1.34 -17.16 -1.36
C ALA A 359 2.56 -16.26 -1.51
N GLN A 360 3.75 -16.86 -1.39
CA GLN A 360 5.03 -16.16 -1.62
C GLN A 360 5.27 -15.88 -3.10
N GLY A 361 4.77 -16.76 -3.97
CA GLY A 361 4.69 -16.55 -5.40
C GLY A 361 3.45 -15.74 -5.79
N GLY A 362 3.01 -15.92 -7.04
CA GLY A 362 1.77 -15.37 -7.56
C GLY A 362 0.56 -16.28 -7.35
N LEU A 363 -0.60 -15.76 -7.72
CA LEU A 363 -1.86 -16.51 -7.77
C LEU A 363 -2.38 -16.55 -9.20
N ASN A 364 -2.81 -17.73 -9.65
CA ASN A 364 -3.47 -17.90 -10.93
C ASN A 364 -4.85 -18.54 -10.69
N LEU A 365 -5.88 -17.71 -10.59
CA LEU A 365 -7.23 -18.15 -10.27
C LEU A 365 -8.05 -18.22 -11.57
N GLY A 366 -8.10 -19.40 -12.16
CA GLY A 366 -8.98 -19.68 -13.30
C GLY A 366 -10.41 -19.96 -12.84
N ASN A 367 -11.42 -19.33 -13.45
CA ASN A 367 -12.85 -19.63 -13.28
C ASN A 367 -13.28 -19.97 -11.83
N VAL A 368 -12.82 -19.15 -10.87
CA VAL A 368 -13.08 -19.34 -9.45
C VAL A 368 -14.40 -18.70 -9.07
N GLN A 369 -15.23 -19.44 -8.34
CA GLN A 369 -16.40 -18.93 -7.63
C GLN A 369 -16.07 -18.87 -6.14
N ALA A 370 -15.72 -17.68 -5.66
CA ALA A 370 -15.27 -17.45 -4.30
C ALA A 370 -16.33 -16.72 -3.47
N THR A 371 -16.60 -17.21 -2.26
CA THR A 371 -17.46 -16.55 -1.26
C THR A 371 -16.69 -16.39 0.04
N ASP A 372 -16.70 -15.19 0.63
CA ASP A 372 -16.01 -14.84 1.88
C ASP A 372 -14.52 -15.27 1.91
N SER A 373 -13.85 -15.20 0.76
CA SER A 373 -12.52 -15.79 0.55
C SER A 373 -11.45 -14.73 0.33
N LYS A 374 -10.25 -14.95 0.90
CA LYS A 374 -9.19 -13.93 0.95
C LYS A 374 -7.90 -14.46 0.34
N PHE A 375 -7.35 -13.72 -0.60
CA PHE A 375 -6.20 -14.13 -1.40
C PHE A 375 -5.13 -13.04 -1.37
N PHE A 376 -3.96 -13.38 -0.84
CA PHE A 376 -2.82 -12.48 -0.70
C PHE A 376 -1.60 -13.08 -1.38
N ALA A 377 -0.88 -12.26 -2.16
CA ALA A 377 0.27 -12.70 -2.93
C ALA A 377 1.43 -11.72 -2.84
N ASN A 378 2.65 -12.24 -2.72
CA ASN A 378 3.86 -11.43 -2.94
C ASN A 378 4.17 -11.29 -4.44
N GLY A 379 3.72 -12.23 -5.28
CA GLY A 379 3.75 -12.13 -6.73
C GLY A 379 2.47 -11.52 -7.34
N THR A 380 2.40 -11.56 -8.66
CA THR A 380 1.24 -11.12 -9.43
C THR A 380 0.03 -12.04 -9.22
N VAL A 381 -1.17 -11.47 -9.19
CA VAL A 381 -2.44 -12.20 -9.12
C VAL A 381 -3.16 -12.07 -10.46
N ASN A 382 -3.38 -13.20 -11.13
CA ASN A 382 -4.11 -13.27 -12.38
C ASN A 382 -5.45 -13.96 -12.16
N LEU A 383 -6.52 -13.27 -12.55
CA LEU A 383 -7.86 -13.84 -12.66
C LEU A 383 -8.11 -14.15 -14.13
N ASN A 384 -8.15 -15.43 -14.46
CA ASN A 384 -8.32 -15.90 -15.82
C ASN A 384 -9.74 -16.46 -15.99
N ASN A 385 -10.42 -16.11 -17.09
CA ASN A 385 -11.83 -16.44 -17.34
C ASN A 385 -12.80 -15.81 -16.31
N ASP A 386 -14.03 -16.33 -16.23
CA ASP A 386 -15.15 -15.72 -15.50
C ASP A 386 -15.09 -15.92 -13.97
N ALA A 387 -14.08 -15.34 -13.33
CA ALA A 387 -13.94 -15.41 -11.87
C ALA A 387 -14.99 -14.51 -11.17
N THR A 388 -15.69 -15.08 -10.19
CA THR A 388 -16.77 -14.44 -9.43
C THR A 388 -16.41 -14.41 -7.95
N PHE A 389 -16.53 -13.25 -7.31
CA PHE A 389 -16.28 -13.08 -5.88
C PHE A 389 -17.52 -12.50 -5.19
N LYS A 390 -17.91 -13.09 -4.05
CA LYS A 390 -19.06 -12.69 -3.24
C LYS A 390 -18.67 -12.54 -1.76
N GLY A 391 -19.49 -11.82 -0.99
CA GLY A 391 -19.30 -11.63 0.45
C GLY A 391 -18.01 -10.88 0.82
N ASP A 392 -17.47 -11.11 2.02
CA ASP A 392 -16.22 -10.51 2.52
C ASP A 392 -15.00 -11.15 1.86
N SER A 393 -14.85 -10.89 0.56
CA SER A 393 -13.73 -11.37 -0.25
C SER A 393 -12.66 -10.30 -0.41
N THR A 394 -11.40 -10.74 -0.53
CA THR A 394 -10.24 -9.84 -0.69
C THR A 394 -9.25 -10.41 -1.68
N LEU A 395 -8.73 -9.56 -2.56
CA LEU A 395 -7.62 -9.84 -3.46
C LEU A 395 -6.50 -8.83 -3.19
N ALA A 396 -5.29 -9.31 -2.91
CA ALA A 396 -4.17 -8.43 -2.64
C ALA A 396 -2.86 -8.93 -3.26
N SER A 397 -2.08 -8.04 -3.88
CA SER A 397 -0.79 -8.35 -4.51
C SER A 397 0.26 -7.29 -4.23
N ARG A 398 1.50 -7.72 -3.93
CA ARG A 398 2.66 -6.81 -3.89
C ARG A 398 3.18 -6.39 -5.26
N GLN A 399 2.75 -7.05 -6.32
CA GLN A 399 3.16 -6.73 -7.69
C GLN A 399 2.01 -6.12 -8.47
N SER A 400 1.18 -6.95 -9.11
CA SER A 400 0.08 -6.49 -9.95
C SER A 400 -1.12 -7.42 -9.84
N LEU A 401 -2.29 -6.89 -10.17
CA LEU A 401 -3.56 -7.61 -10.24
C LEU A 401 -4.13 -7.49 -11.66
N ASN A 402 -4.29 -8.62 -12.34
CA ASN A 402 -4.77 -8.67 -13.72
C ASN A 402 -6.09 -9.45 -13.81
N PHE A 403 -7.13 -8.79 -14.29
CA PHE A 403 -8.43 -9.38 -14.59
C PHE A 403 -8.50 -9.63 -16.10
N ASN A 404 -8.12 -10.85 -16.51
CA ASN A 404 -7.98 -11.23 -17.92
C ASN A 404 -9.27 -11.80 -18.54
N GLY A 405 -10.19 -12.31 -17.74
CA GLY A 405 -11.53 -12.74 -18.16
C GLY A 405 -12.63 -11.73 -17.82
N GLY A 406 -13.89 -12.11 -18.03
CA GLY A 406 -15.01 -11.37 -17.46
C GLY A 406 -14.97 -11.44 -15.94
N ALA A 407 -15.28 -10.34 -15.26
CA ALA A 407 -15.50 -10.37 -13.83
C ALA A 407 -16.90 -9.80 -13.56
N ASP A 408 -17.85 -10.68 -13.24
CA ASP A 408 -19.14 -10.27 -12.68
C ASP A 408 -18.98 -10.21 -11.16
N LEU A 409 -18.77 -8.99 -10.67
CA LEU A 409 -18.65 -8.69 -9.25
C LEU A 409 -19.82 -7.83 -8.76
N LEU A 410 -20.90 -7.69 -9.55
CA LEU A 410 -22.07 -6.87 -9.19
C LEU A 410 -22.87 -7.47 -8.03
N ASN A 411 -22.84 -8.79 -7.88
CA ASN A 411 -23.53 -9.50 -6.79
C ASN A 411 -22.71 -9.54 -5.50
N ASN A 412 -21.60 -8.79 -5.42
CA ASN A 412 -20.85 -8.62 -4.20
C ASN A 412 -21.35 -7.39 -3.44
N ARG A 413 -21.43 -7.46 -2.11
CA ARG A 413 -21.72 -6.28 -1.29
C ARG A 413 -20.51 -5.35 -1.20
N ALA A 414 -19.29 -5.90 -1.30
CA ALA A 414 -18.01 -5.17 -1.30
C ALA A 414 -16.81 -6.12 -1.55
N LEU A 415 -16.24 -6.16 -2.77
CA LEU A 415 -14.92 -6.79 -2.97
C LEU A 415 -13.79 -5.78 -2.67
N LEU A 416 -12.81 -6.15 -1.86
CA LEU A 416 -11.57 -5.37 -1.72
C LEU A 416 -10.48 -5.89 -2.65
N VAL A 417 -9.89 -4.98 -3.42
CA VAL A 417 -8.82 -5.26 -4.39
C VAL A 417 -7.65 -4.32 -4.13
N VAL A 418 -6.48 -4.86 -3.77
CA VAL A 418 -5.32 -4.06 -3.36
C VAL A 418 -4.06 -4.47 -4.11
N SER A 419 -3.35 -3.52 -4.73
CA SER A 419 -2.05 -3.77 -5.33
C SER A 419 -1.01 -2.75 -4.90
N GLU A 420 0.19 -3.17 -4.52
CA GLU A 420 1.33 -2.23 -4.36
C GLU A 420 1.83 -1.67 -5.70
N GLY A 421 1.55 -2.36 -6.80
CA GLY A 421 1.74 -1.87 -8.16
C GLY A 421 0.41 -1.64 -8.87
N ASP A 422 0.27 -2.21 -10.06
CA ASP A 422 -0.84 -1.88 -10.98
C ASP A 422 -2.04 -2.83 -10.83
N ILE A 423 -3.23 -2.31 -11.12
CA ILE A 423 -4.47 -3.09 -11.28
C ILE A 423 -4.96 -2.92 -12.70
N THR A 424 -5.13 -4.01 -13.44
CA THR A 424 -5.55 -3.98 -14.85
C THR A 424 -6.76 -4.86 -15.11
N PHE A 425 -7.80 -4.29 -15.70
CA PHE A 425 -8.97 -4.99 -16.22
C PHE A 425 -8.89 -5.09 -17.73
N ASN A 426 -8.56 -6.27 -18.25
CA ASN A 426 -8.46 -6.56 -19.67
C ASN A 426 -9.78 -7.05 -20.28
N GLY A 427 -10.61 -7.75 -19.51
CA GLY A 427 -11.94 -8.21 -19.92
C GLY A 427 -13.09 -7.24 -19.59
N ARG A 428 -14.34 -7.72 -19.71
CA ARG A 428 -15.52 -6.98 -19.24
C ARG A 428 -15.47 -6.83 -17.72
N ALA A 429 -15.62 -5.59 -17.25
CA ALA A 429 -15.53 -5.26 -15.82
C ALA A 429 -16.88 -4.72 -15.34
N ASP A 430 -17.77 -5.59 -14.89
CA ASP A 430 -18.98 -5.21 -14.17
C ASP A 430 -18.74 -5.44 -12.68
N THR A 431 -18.33 -4.39 -11.99
CA THR A 431 -17.59 -4.53 -10.74
C THR A 431 -18.18 -3.72 -9.60
N HIS A 432 -18.60 -4.39 -8.51
CA HIS A 432 -18.82 -3.75 -7.21
C HIS A 432 -17.60 -3.97 -6.33
N ALA A 433 -16.65 -3.04 -6.38
CA ALA A 433 -15.34 -3.23 -5.77
C ALA A 433 -14.73 -1.92 -5.24
N PHE A 434 -13.83 -2.11 -4.29
CA PHE A 434 -13.02 -1.07 -3.68
C PHE A 434 -11.57 -1.35 -3.99
N MET A 435 -10.95 -0.43 -4.74
CA MET A 435 -9.62 -0.63 -5.32
C MET A 435 -8.60 0.32 -4.73
N TRP A 436 -7.42 -0.21 -4.37
CA TRP A 436 -6.28 0.58 -3.92
C TRP A 436 -5.00 0.13 -4.62
N ALA A 437 -4.47 0.97 -5.50
CA ALA A 437 -3.26 0.71 -6.27
C ALA A 437 -2.13 1.67 -5.89
N GLY A 438 -0.95 1.12 -5.60
CA GLY A 438 0.29 1.86 -5.47
C GLY A 438 0.91 2.30 -6.79
N GLY A 439 0.44 1.72 -7.90
CA GLY A 439 0.69 2.12 -9.29
C GLY A 439 -0.60 2.63 -9.95
N THR A 440 -0.82 2.26 -11.20
CA THR A 440 -1.93 2.71 -12.05
C THR A 440 -3.10 1.73 -12.01
N ILE A 441 -4.33 2.26 -12.08
CA ILE A 441 -5.53 1.44 -12.36
C ILE A 441 -5.92 1.62 -13.82
N THR A 442 -5.99 0.52 -14.57
CA THR A 442 -6.29 0.52 -16.00
C THR A 442 -7.54 -0.30 -16.30
N PHE A 443 -8.51 0.30 -16.96
CA PHE A 443 -9.70 -0.38 -17.50
C PHE A 443 -9.60 -0.41 -19.02
N ASN A 444 -9.34 -1.57 -19.62
CA ASN A 444 -9.23 -1.76 -21.08
C ASN A 444 -10.55 -2.27 -21.73
N GLY A 445 -11.43 -2.89 -20.94
CA GLY A 445 -12.72 -3.42 -21.42
C GLY A 445 -13.91 -2.48 -21.25
N THR A 446 -15.09 -2.95 -21.66
CA THR A 446 -16.40 -2.33 -21.37
C THR A 446 -16.95 -2.79 -20.02
N GLY A 447 -17.88 -2.05 -19.41
CA GLY A 447 -18.60 -2.51 -18.22
C GLY A 447 -19.06 -1.38 -17.30
N ALA A 448 -19.35 -1.74 -16.06
CA ALA A 448 -19.82 -0.87 -14.98
C ALA A 448 -18.87 -0.89 -13.78
N PHE A 449 -18.71 0.24 -13.10
CA PHE A 449 -18.01 0.31 -11.82
C PHE A 449 -18.88 0.92 -10.73
N ILE A 450 -19.08 0.15 -9.67
CA ILE A 450 -19.78 0.54 -8.46
C ILE A 450 -18.76 0.47 -7.31
N GLY A 451 -18.56 1.58 -6.60
CA GLY A 451 -17.55 1.68 -5.56
C GLY A 451 -16.55 2.79 -5.83
N GLY A 452 -15.29 2.52 -5.54
CA GLY A 452 -14.27 3.57 -5.55
C GLY A 452 -12.87 3.03 -5.72
N ALA A 453 -12.09 3.82 -6.46
CA ALA A 453 -10.78 3.45 -6.92
C ALA A 453 -9.79 4.52 -6.48
N VAL A 454 -8.73 4.07 -5.80
CA VAL A 454 -7.66 4.91 -5.32
C VAL A 454 -6.37 4.45 -5.98
N SER A 455 -5.69 5.37 -6.67
CA SER A 455 -4.43 5.09 -7.34
C SER A 455 -3.37 6.13 -7.02
N LEU A 456 -2.13 5.68 -6.81
CA LEU A 456 -0.99 6.59 -6.68
C LEU A 456 -0.42 7.01 -8.05
N GLY A 457 -0.43 6.11 -9.03
CA GLY A 457 0.21 6.31 -10.34
C GLY A 457 -0.67 6.96 -11.41
N GLY A 458 -1.99 6.89 -11.29
CA GLY A 458 -2.92 7.34 -12.32
C GLY A 458 -4.13 6.42 -12.47
N THR A 459 -5.20 6.91 -13.08
CA THR A 459 -6.30 6.03 -13.52
C THR A 459 -6.53 6.22 -15.00
N ILE A 460 -6.53 5.11 -15.74
CA ILE A 460 -6.66 5.10 -17.18
C ILE A 460 -7.89 4.28 -17.56
N ARG A 461 -8.78 4.89 -18.34
CA ARG A 461 -9.86 4.19 -19.04
C ARG A 461 -9.54 4.17 -20.53
N ASN A 462 -9.31 2.98 -21.07
CA ASN A 462 -9.06 2.67 -22.47
C ASN A 462 -10.20 1.78 -23.00
N GLY A 463 -10.79 2.08 -24.15
CA GLY A 463 -11.74 1.17 -24.81
C GLY A 463 -13.05 1.84 -25.22
N GLY A 464 -13.76 1.24 -26.17
CA GLY A 464 -15.05 1.73 -26.65
C GLY A 464 -16.18 1.60 -25.61
N GLY A 465 -17.34 2.20 -25.90
CA GLY A 465 -18.56 2.07 -25.10
C GLY A 465 -18.68 3.03 -23.89
N GLN A 466 -19.86 3.02 -23.26
CA GLN A 466 -20.16 3.83 -22.07
C GLN A 466 -19.80 3.03 -20.81
N PHE A 467 -18.93 3.58 -19.97
CA PHE A 467 -18.67 3.11 -18.62
C PHE A 467 -19.45 4.00 -17.65
N TYR A 468 -20.03 3.46 -16.59
CA TYR A 468 -20.59 4.30 -15.54
C TYR A 468 -19.91 4.03 -14.20
N ILE A 469 -19.76 5.10 -13.42
CA ILE A 469 -19.15 5.11 -12.10
C ILE A 469 -20.24 5.53 -11.12
N GLN A 470 -20.62 4.61 -10.24
CA GLN A 470 -21.61 4.86 -9.20
C GLN A 470 -20.98 4.74 -7.82
N ASN A 471 -21.42 5.58 -6.90
CA ASN A 471 -21.06 5.43 -5.50
C ASN A 471 -21.61 4.11 -4.93
N SER A 472 -20.83 3.44 -4.11
CA SER A 472 -21.30 2.26 -3.38
C SER A 472 -22.20 2.67 -2.23
N ASN A 473 -23.31 1.94 -2.05
CA ASN A 473 -24.17 1.99 -0.87
C ASN A 473 -23.65 1.08 0.27
N ALA A 474 -22.51 0.41 0.09
CA ALA A 474 -21.91 -0.43 1.11
C ALA A 474 -21.49 0.43 2.32
N LEU A 475 -21.80 -0.08 3.52
CA LEU A 475 -21.46 0.55 4.78
C LEU A 475 -19.99 0.26 5.14
N ASN A 476 -19.42 1.03 6.07
CA ASN A 476 -18.05 0.78 6.56
C ASN A 476 -17.87 -0.61 7.17
N SER A 477 -18.94 -1.21 7.69
CA SER A 477 -18.98 -2.59 8.17
C SER A 477 -18.89 -3.64 7.06
N ASP A 478 -19.21 -3.24 5.83
CA ASP A 478 -19.24 -4.10 4.65
C ASP A 478 -17.86 -4.14 3.97
N LEU A 479 -17.00 -3.14 4.22
CA LEU A 479 -15.59 -3.18 3.80
C LEU A 479 -14.84 -4.24 4.62
N PRO A 480 -14.00 -5.08 3.99
CA PRO A 480 -13.11 -5.96 4.74
C PRO A 480 -12.33 -5.11 5.72
N ASN A 481 -12.31 -5.53 6.99
CA ASN A 481 -11.68 -4.81 8.08
C ASN A 481 -10.15 -4.83 7.88
N THR A 482 -9.64 -4.09 6.88
CA THR A 482 -8.25 -3.70 6.81
C THR A 482 -8.11 -2.68 7.90
N GLN A 483 -7.73 -3.14 9.10
CA GLN A 483 -7.16 -2.23 10.07
C GLN A 483 -5.94 -1.61 9.39
N THR A 484 -6.13 -0.49 8.70
CA THR A 484 -5.06 0.43 8.39
C THR A 484 -4.69 1.00 9.73
N ASP A 485 -3.78 0.30 10.40
CA ASP A 485 -3.17 0.64 11.67
C ASP A 485 -3.95 1.70 12.46
N SER A 486 -5.02 1.27 13.14
CA SER A 486 -5.77 2.13 14.06
C SER A 486 -4.95 2.47 15.30
N ALA A 487 -3.71 1.98 15.38
CA ALA A 487 -2.81 2.30 16.44
C ALA A 487 -2.39 3.77 16.29
N PRO A 488 -2.41 4.56 17.38
CA PRO A 488 -2.04 5.97 17.36
C PRO A 488 -0.68 6.17 16.67
N ARG A 489 -0.61 7.19 15.82
CA ARG A 489 0.62 7.50 15.07
C ARG A 489 1.40 8.62 15.76
N PRO A 490 2.72 8.50 15.88
CA PRO A 490 3.57 9.59 16.35
C PRO A 490 3.73 10.63 15.24
N VAL A 491 3.25 11.85 15.49
CA VAL A 491 3.42 13.00 14.59
C VAL A 491 4.51 13.91 15.14
N VAL A 492 5.54 14.15 14.33
CA VAL A 492 6.63 15.07 14.68
C VAL A 492 6.13 16.51 14.55
N LEU A 493 5.99 17.21 15.67
CA LEU A 493 5.61 18.62 15.71
C LEU A 493 6.80 19.55 15.43
N SER A 494 7.99 19.14 15.87
CA SER A 494 9.25 19.82 15.59
C SER A 494 10.42 18.85 15.68
N ARG A 495 11.48 19.10 14.90
CA ARG A 495 12.74 18.34 14.89
C ARG A 495 13.89 19.33 14.71
N ARG A 496 14.95 19.18 15.50
CA ARG A 496 16.12 20.07 15.50
C ARG A 496 17.40 19.35 15.88
#